data_AF-A0A7J7KQU5-F1
#
_entry.id   AF-A0A7J7KQU5-F1
#
_cell.length_a   1.000
_cell.length_b   1.000
_cell.length_c   1.000
_cell.angle_alpha   90.00
_cell.angle_beta   90.00
_cell.angle_gamma   90.00
#
_symmetry.space_group_name_H-M   'P 1'
#
loop_
_entity.id
_entity.type
_entity.pdbx_description
1 polymer ?
#
loop_
_entity_poly.entity_id
_entity_poly.type
_entity_poly.pdbx_seq_one_letter_code
_entity_poly.pdbx_strand_id
1 'polypeptide(L)'
;MQIPFDTYFKVAPLLEYHRVILMQTFMDDIAGKVWPVGKRTVFCHGPRDMFESSEPNSCNAKEGNPFGPFWNAFGIDFDGSEFYGPLSYTESDRSAWRSRYPANDWPVLAFTGAPANFPVSDEDAKLHKHLVWSDVIASSAQAIINNHLPKPFIGIHLRIGSDWSNVCKHLDLNGRTHLFASRQCLGTKFEYGTLTETMCMPDVDTVTRQLTKPIHRTKAKSVFLARDSQRYDSDIAATLKKLSVSYHWLTEDDPHLDLAILGQSDHFIGNCISTFSAFATRERRAKQLPVSFWGFNPSGKDEL
;
A
#
# COMPACT_ATOMS: atom_id res chain seq x y z
N MET A 1 0.73 -8.65 15.91
CA MET A 1 -0.41 -7.86 16.43
C MET A 1 -1.36 -7.63 15.27
N GLN A 2 -2.64 -7.97 15.41
CA GLN A 2 -3.64 -7.68 14.38
C GLN A 2 -4.36 -6.40 14.78
N ILE A 3 -4.42 -5.44 13.85
CA ILE A 3 -4.97 -4.11 14.12
C ILE A 3 -6.33 -4.01 13.40
N PRO A 4 -7.42 -3.68 14.12
CA PRO A 4 -8.72 -3.49 13.50
C PRO A 4 -8.67 -2.42 12.40
N PHE A 5 -9.35 -2.67 11.29
CA PHE A 5 -9.38 -1.75 10.13
C PHE A 5 -9.83 -0.33 10.54
N ASP A 6 -10.80 -0.24 11.44
CA ASP A 6 -11.39 0.98 11.96
C ASP A 6 -10.47 1.79 12.89
N THR A 7 -9.32 1.24 13.26
CA THR A 7 -8.24 2.00 13.90
C THR A 7 -7.74 3.13 12.97
N TYR A 8 -7.57 2.80 11.68
CA TYR A 8 -6.96 3.70 10.71
C TYR A 8 -7.94 4.29 9.72
N PHE A 9 -9.06 3.61 9.43
CA PHE A 9 -9.97 4.02 8.36
C PHE A 9 -11.43 3.93 8.76
N LYS A 10 -12.27 4.84 8.28
CA LYS A 10 -13.72 4.76 8.50
C LYS A 10 -14.32 3.60 7.71
N VAL A 11 -15.23 2.85 8.34
CA VAL A 11 -15.96 1.76 7.66
C VAL A 11 -17.08 2.29 6.77
N ALA A 12 -17.77 3.35 7.19
CA ALA A 12 -18.97 3.86 6.49
C ALA A 12 -18.73 4.20 5.00
N PRO A 13 -17.64 4.89 4.60
CA PRO A 13 -17.39 5.22 3.18
C PRO A 13 -17.17 4.00 2.28
N LEU A 14 -16.78 2.84 2.83
CA LEU A 14 -16.66 1.61 2.06
C LEU A 14 -18.02 1.06 1.61
N LEU A 15 -19.07 1.31 2.40
CA LEU A 15 -20.44 0.85 2.12
C LEU A 15 -21.04 1.51 0.88
N GLU A 16 -20.49 2.65 0.44
CA GLU A 16 -20.85 3.29 -0.83
C GLU A 16 -20.43 2.45 -2.04
N TYR A 17 -19.39 1.62 -1.90
CA TYR A 17 -18.91 0.73 -2.96
C TYR A 17 -19.47 -0.68 -2.82
N HIS A 18 -19.31 -1.30 -1.64
CA HIS A 18 -19.80 -2.64 -1.39
C HIS A 18 -20.13 -2.89 0.08
N ARG A 19 -20.96 -3.91 0.34
CA ARG A 19 -21.26 -4.35 1.70
C ARG A 19 -19.98 -4.85 2.36
N VAL A 20 -19.64 -4.27 3.50
CA VAL A 20 -18.49 -4.66 4.32
C VAL A 20 -18.89 -4.69 5.79
N ILE A 21 -18.21 -5.52 6.57
CA ILE A 21 -18.31 -5.59 8.02
C ILE A 21 -16.91 -5.79 8.60
N LEU A 22 -16.71 -5.43 9.87
CA LEU A 22 -15.45 -5.69 10.57
C LEU A 22 -15.29 -7.20 10.84
N MET A 23 -14.05 -7.68 10.82
CA MET A 23 -13.74 -9.08 11.15
C MET A 23 -14.25 -9.44 12.55
N GLN A 24 -14.08 -8.55 13.54
CA GLN A 24 -14.55 -8.78 14.90
C GLN A 24 -16.07 -8.96 14.94
N THR A 25 -16.83 -8.06 14.31
CA THR A 25 -18.29 -8.18 14.19
C THR A 25 -18.72 -9.47 13.49
N PHE A 26 -18.02 -9.87 12.42
CA PHE A 26 -18.29 -11.14 11.77
C PHE A 26 -18.10 -12.32 12.72
N MET A 27 -16.97 -12.36 13.44
CA MET A 27 -16.63 -13.46 14.33
C MET A 27 -17.54 -13.56 15.55
N ASP A 28 -17.91 -12.43 16.14
CA ASP A 28 -18.73 -12.40 17.36
C ASP A 28 -20.22 -12.67 17.06
N ASP A 29 -20.77 -12.08 16.00
CA ASP A 29 -22.23 -12.02 15.82
C ASP A 29 -22.78 -12.98 14.75
N ILE A 30 -21.93 -13.38 13.79
CA ILE A 30 -22.34 -14.03 12.54
C ILE A 30 -21.71 -15.43 12.40
N ALA A 31 -20.41 -15.57 12.63
CA ALA A 31 -19.64 -16.77 12.32
C ALA A 31 -20.22 -18.02 13.00
N GLY A 32 -20.65 -17.95 14.26
CA GLY A 32 -21.25 -19.09 14.96
C GLY A 32 -22.51 -19.66 14.28
N LYS A 33 -23.22 -18.88 13.46
CA LYS A 33 -24.46 -19.31 12.78
C LYS A 33 -24.21 -19.87 11.39
N VAL A 34 -23.31 -19.25 10.63
CA VAL A 34 -23.09 -19.56 9.21
C VAL A 34 -21.75 -20.25 8.92
N TRP A 35 -20.81 -20.22 9.88
CA TRP A 35 -19.47 -20.77 9.77
C TRP A 35 -18.95 -21.32 11.11
N PRO A 36 -19.70 -22.27 11.72
CA PRO A 36 -19.34 -22.85 13.02
C PRO A 36 -18.09 -23.72 12.94
N VAL A 37 -17.48 -23.99 14.10
CA VAL A 37 -16.43 -25.02 14.26
C VAL A 37 -16.94 -26.36 13.71
N GLY A 38 -16.10 -27.10 12.99
CA GLY A 38 -16.47 -28.31 12.25
C GLY A 38 -16.89 -28.04 10.80
N LYS A 39 -17.03 -26.77 10.38
CA LYS A 39 -17.39 -26.35 9.02
C LYS A 39 -16.48 -25.25 8.45
N ARG A 40 -15.33 -24.99 9.08
CA ARG A 40 -14.44 -23.90 8.70
C ARG A 40 -13.49 -24.35 7.59
N THR A 41 -13.94 -24.22 6.34
CA THR A 41 -13.10 -24.50 5.17
C THR A 41 -12.30 -23.28 4.76
N VAL A 42 -11.00 -23.48 4.48
CA VAL A 42 -10.11 -22.45 3.93
C VAL A 42 -9.83 -22.67 2.45
N PHE A 43 -9.63 -21.57 1.72
CA PHE A 43 -9.48 -21.54 0.28
C PHE A 43 -8.06 -21.14 -0.14
N CYS A 44 -7.52 -21.88 -1.10
CA CYS A 44 -6.26 -21.59 -1.77
C CYS A 44 -6.31 -22.10 -3.23
N HIS A 45 -5.40 -21.63 -4.08
CA HIS A 45 -5.43 -22.00 -5.50
C HIS A 45 -5.20 -23.51 -5.71
N GLY A 46 -4.33 -24.10 -4.90
CA GLY A 46 -4.01 -25.51 -4.86
C GLY A 46 -3.21 -25.85 -3.60
N PRO A 47 -2.76 -27.10 -3.45
CA PRO A 47 -1.99 -27.54 -2.29
C PRO A 47 -0.77 -26.64 -2.04
N ARG A 48 -0.54 -26.31 -0.77
CA ARG A 48 0.57 -25.46 -0.34
C ARG A 48 1.50 -26.27 0.55
N ASP A 49 2.32 -27.11 -0.06
CA ASP A 49 3.31 -27.89 0.67
C ASP A 49 4.58 -27.04 0.91
N MET A 50 4.78 -26.56 2.13
CA MET A 50 6.04 -25.98 2.62
C MET A 50 6.98 -27.09 3.12
N PHE A 51 8.26 -26.79 3.33
CA PHE A 51 9.29 -27.77 3.73
C PHE A 51 8.93 -28.62 4.97
N GLU A 52 8.08 -28.11 5.86
CA GLU A 52 7.53 -28.81 7.05
C GLU A 52 6.01 -28.71 7.10
N SER A 53 5.33 -29.07 6.01
CA SER A 53 3.87 -29.06 5.97
C SER A 53 3.28 -29.96 7.03
N SER A 54 2.42 -29.40 7.87
CA SER A 54 1.71 -30.12 8.93
C SER A 54 0.74 -31.15 8.36
N GLU A 55 0.13 -30.85 7.21
CA GLU A 55 -0.79 -31.75 6.51
C GLU A 55 -0.49 -31.78 5.00
N PRO A 56 -0.33 -32.98 4.42
CA PRO A 56 -0.16 -33.11 2.97
C PRO A 56 -1.46 -32.76 2.26
N ASN A 57 -1.36 -32.15 1.06
CA ASN A 57 -2.51 -31.81 0.22
C ASN A 57 -3.54 -30.89 0.93
N SER A 58 -3.02 -29.87 1.62
CA SER A 58 -3.80 -28.87 2.36
C SER A 58 -3.42 -27.45 1.94
N CYS A 59 -4.27 -26.48 2.28
CA CYS A 59 -3.95 -25.06 2.12
C CYS A 59 -2.94 -24.55 3.13
N ASN A 60 -2.70 -25.28 4.24
CA ASN A 60 -1.71 -24.93 5.26
C ASN A 60 -1.79 -23.47 5.71
N ALA A 61 -3.03 -23.00 5.90
CA ALA A 61 -3.41 -21.60 6.03
C ALA A 61 -2.85 -20.88 7.27
N LYS A 62 -2.31 -21.63 8.22
CA LYS A 62 -1.76 -21.14 9.48
C LYS A 62 -0.24 -21.33 9.57
N GLU A 63 0.41 -21.82 8.52
CA GLU A 63 1.85 -22.06 8.54
C GLU A 63 2.65 -20.77 8.41
N GLY A 64 3.55 -20.55 9.36
CA GLY A 64 4.44 -19.40 9.40
C GLY A 64 3.78 -18.09 9.86
N ASN A 65 4.56 -17.02 9.75
CA ASN A 65 4.18 -15.66 10.12
C ASN A 65 4.04 -14.83 8.83
N PRO A 66 2.94 -14.07 8.63
CA PRO A 66 1.88 -13.71 9.59
C PRO A 66 0.65 -14.63 9.61
N PHE A 67 0.63 -15.71 8.82
CA PHE A 67 -0.55 -16.55 8.58
C PHE A 67 -1.18 -17.13 9.86
N GLY A 68 -0.43 -17.91 10.65
CA GLY A 68 -0.95 -18.52 11.87
C GLY A 68 -1.44 -17.51 12.91
N PRO A 69 -0.61 -16.52 13.29
CA PRO A 69 -1.01 -15.46 14.21
C PRO A 69 -2.25 -14.66 13.79
N PHE A 70 -2.51 -14.48 12.48
CA PHE A 70 -3.72 -13.82 12.00
C PHE A 70 -4.98 -14.59 12.39
N TRP A 71 -5.06 -15.88 12.04
CA TRP A 71 -6.23 -16.71 12.34
C TRP A 71 -6.39 -16.99 13.83
N ASN A 72 -5.28 -17.16 14.55
CA ASN A 72 -5.27 -17.35 16.01
C ASN A 72 -5.88 -16.17 16.76
N ALA A 73 -5.70 -14.94 16.28
CA ALA A 73 -6.25 -13.75 16.92
C ALA A 73 -7.79 -13.76 17.00
N PHE A 74 -8.45 -14.55 16.15
CA PHE A 74 -9.90 -14.71 16.10
C PHE A 74 -10.39 -16.09 16.52
N GLY A 75 -9.52 -16.93 17.11
CA GLY A 75 -9.87 -18.30 17.49
C GLY A 75 -10.31 -19.18 16.31
N ILE A 76 -9.66 -18.99 15.15
CA ILE A 76 -9.96 -19.72 13.93
C ILE A 76 -8.96 -20.86 13.74
N ASP A 77 -9.51 -22.08 13.74
CA ASP A 77 -8.92 -23.28 13.18
C ASP A 77 -9.76 -23.73 11.98
N PHE A 78 -9.13 -24.44 11.05
CA PHE A 78 -9.77 -24.88 9.81
C PHE A 78 -10.01 -26.39 9.85
N ASP A 79 -11.20 -26.79 9.44
CA ASP A 79 -11.65 -28.19 9.40
C ASP A 79 -11.43 -28.83 8.03
N GLY A 80 -11.01 -28.05 7.03
CA GLY A 80 -10.71 -28.54 5.69
C GLY A 80 -10.18 -27.48 4.74
N SER A 81 -9.72 -27.94 3.57
CA SER A 81 -9.18 -27.11 2.50
C SER A 81 -10.00 -27.26 1.22
N GLU A 82 -10.23 -26.15 0.51
CA GLU A 82 -10.87 -26.12 -0.80
C GLU A 82 -9.94 -25.47 -1.83
N PHE A 83 -9.74 -26.15 -2.96
CA PHE A 83 -8.86 -25.69 -4.03
C PHE A 83 -9.65 -25.08 -5.17
N TYR A 84 -9.60 -23.76 -5.30
CA TYR A 84 -10.38 -23.07 -6.32
C TYR A 84 -9.73 -23.09 -7.72
N GLY A 85 -8.49 -23.56 -7.85
CA GLY A 85 -7.88 -23.77 -9.16
C GLY A 85 -8.81 -24.57 -10.09
N PRO A 86 -8.95 -24.18 -11.37
CA PRO A 86 -8.16 -23.19 -12.11
C PRO A 86 -8.72 -21.75 -12.10
N LEU A 87 -9.65 -21.41 -11.20
CA LEU A 87 -10.24 -20.07 -11.18
C LEU A 87 -9.23 -18.99 -10.79
N SER A 88 -9.32 -17.83 -11.46
CA SER A 88 -8.60 -16.61 -11.12
C SER A 88 -9.54 -15.59 -10.46
N TYR A 89 -8.98 -14.50 -9.94
CA TYR A 89 -9.77 -13.40 -9.35
C TYR A 89 -10.22 -12.35 -10.37
N THR A 90 -10.15 -12.68 -11.66
CA THR A 90 -10.54 -11.75 -12.74
C THR A 90 -12.03 -11.81 -13.00
N GLU A 91 -12.59 -10.72 -13.57
CA GLU A 91 -14.03 -10.63 -13.86
C GLU A 91 -14.51 -11.73 -14.82
N SER A 92 -13.64 -12.28 -15.68
CA SER A 92 -14.01 -13.37 -16.60
C SER A 92 -14.43 -14.65 -15.87
N ASP A 93 -13.90 -14.90 -14.67
CA ASP A 93 -14.22 -16.10 -13.89
C ASP A 93 -15.41 -15.91 -12.95
N ARG A 94 -16.03 -14.72 -12.91
CA ARG A 94 -17.12 -14.38 -11.98
C ARG A 94 -18.29 -15.36 -12.04
N SER A 95 -18.71 -15.75 -13.24
CA SER A 95 -19.80 -16.71 -13.42
C SER A 95 -19.42 -18.11 -12.91
N ALA A 96 -18.16 -18.52 -13.12
CA ALA A 96 -17.66 -19.80 -12.65
C ALA A 96 -17.55 -19.83 -11.11
N TRP A 97 -17.08 -18.74 -10.48
CA TRP A 97 -17.11 -18.58 -9.03
C TRP A 97 -18.51 -18.75 -8.44
N ARG A 98 -19.50 -18.07 -9.02
CA ARG A 98 -20.90 -18.14 -8.57
C ARG A 98 -21.52 -19.53 -8.75
N SER A 99 -21.15 -20.21 -9.83
CA SER A 99 -21.66 -21.57 -10.10
C SER A 99 -21.02 -22.61 -9.19
N ARG A 100 -19.71 -22.49 -8.89
CA ARG A 100 -18.97 -23.46 -8.10
C ARG A 100 -19.19 -23.27 -6.59
N TYR A 101 -19.34 -22.02 -6.16
CA TYR A 101 -19.47 -21.64 -4.75
C TYR A 101 -20.71 -20.77 -4.51
N PRO A 102 -21.93 -21.31 -4.72
CA PRO A 102 -23.15 -20.58 -4.43
C PRO A 102 -23.28 -20.30 -2.93
N ALA A 103 -23.76 -19.11 -2.57
CA ALA A 103 -23.78 -18.63 -1.19
C ALA A 103 -24.65 -19.48 -0.23
N ASN A 104 -25.62 -20.24 -0.75
CA ASN A 104 -26.44 -21.14 0.07
C ASN A 104 -25.64 -22.35 0.58
N ASP A 105 -24.68 -22.83 -0.22
CA ASP A 105 -23.85 -23.98 0.11
C ASP A 105 -22.51 -23.55 0.72
N TRP A 106 -22.00 -22.39 0.27
CA TRP A 106 -20.73 -21.80 0.70
C TRP A 106 -20.95 -20.37 1.23
N PRO A 107 -21.52 -20.23 2.45
CA PRO A 107 -21.84 -18.93 3.01
C PRO A 107 -20.59 -18.10 3.36
N VAL A 108 -19.42 -18.75 3.49
CA VAL A 108 -18.14 -18.11 3.82
C VAL A 108 -17.03 -18.69 2.96
N LEU A 109 -16.37 -17.83 2.20
CA LEU A 109 -15.15 -18.14 1.45
C LEU A 109 -13.96 -17.49 2.17
N ALA A 110 -13.29 -18.26 3.02
CA ALA A 110 -12.12 -17.79 3.79
C ALA A 110 -10.83 -18.09 3.03
N PHE A 111 -10.08 -17.08 2.58
CA PHE A 111 -8.89 -17.27 1.75
C PHE A 111 -7.58 -17.21 2.56
N THR A 112 -6.61 -18.06 2.21
CA THR A 112 -5.26 -18.03 2.81
C THR A 112 -4.50 -16.71 2.62
N GLY A 113 -4.88 -15.92 1.61
CA GLY A 113 -4.36 -14.59 1.34
C GLY A 113 -5.41 -13.76 0.60
N ALA A 114 -5.13 -12.46 0.41
CA ALA A 114 -6.06 -11.57 -0.27
C ALA A 114 -6.41 -12.09 -1.68
N PRO A 115 -7.69 -12.25 -2.04
CA PRO A 115 -8.10 -12.69 -3.36
C PRO A 115 -8.03 -11.53 -4.37
N ALA A 116 -6.83 -11.00 -4.58
CA ALA A 116 -6.58 -9.80 -5.37
C ALA A 116 -5.20 -9.85 -6.04
N ASN A 117 -5.02 -9.03 -7.06
CA ASN A 117 -3.74 -8.86 -7.74
C ASN A 117 -2.78 -8.01 -6.91
N PHE A 118 -1.48 -8.34 -7.00
CA PHE A 118 -0.40 -7.49 -6.54
C PHE A 118 0.63 -7.28 -7.65
N PRO A 119 0.95 -6.01 -8.04
CA PRO A 119 0.33 -4.77 -7.59
C PRO A 119 -1.15 -4.65 -8.00
N VAL A 120 -1.85 -3.69 -7.38
CA VAL A 120 -3.25 -3.35 -7.69
C VAL A 120 -3.44 -2.99 -9.17
N SER A 121 -4.59 -3.34 -9.74
CA SER A 121 -4.96 -2.95 -11.10
C SER A 121 -5.26 -1.45 -11.21
N ASP A 122 -5.23 -0.88 -12.42
CA ASP A 122 -5.57 0.53 -12.64
C ASP A 122 -7.05 0.83 -12.32
N GLU A 123 -7.92 -0.16 -12.47
CA GLU A 123 -9.33 -0.06 -12.14
C GLU A 123 -9.54 -0.01 -10.63
N ASP A 124 -8.96 -0.97 -9.91
CA ASP A 124 -9.08 -1.07 -8.45
C ASP A 124 -8.34 0.07 -7.72
N ALA A 125 -7.30 0.64 -8.33
CA ALA A 125 -6.59 1.79 -7.78
C ALA A 125 -7.52 3.00 -7.52
N LYS A 126 -8.61 3.11 -8.30
CA LYS A 126 -9.61 4.18 -8.15
C LYS A 126 -10.48 4.00 -6.92
N LEU A 127 -10.57 2.79 -6.37
CA LEU A 127 -11.35 2.49 -5.16
C LEU A 127 -10.75 3.13 -3.91
N HIS A 128 -9.51 3.60 -3.98
CA HIS A 128 -8.85 4.32 -2.88
C HIS A 128 -9.63 5.57 -2.43
N LYS A 129 -10.50 6.13 -3.28
CA LYS A 129 -11.41 7.23 -2.89
C LYS A 129 -12.35 6.88 -1.73
N HIS A 130 -12.65 5.59 -1.51
CA HIS A 130 -13.47 5.11 -0.40
C HIS A 130 -12.65 4.84 0.87
N LEU A 131 -11.31 4.87 0.78
CA LEU A 131 -10.44 4.67 1.92
C LEU A 131 -10.21 6.00 2.64
N VAL A 132 -11.06 6.29 3.60
CA VAL A 132 -11.05 7.55 4.36
C VAL A 132 -10.42 7.32 5.73
N TRP A 133 -9.41 8.11 6.09
CA TRP A 133 -8.77 8.07 7.41
C TRP A 133 -9.77 8.18 8.57
N SER A 134 -9.51 7.45 9.66
CA SER A 134 -10.25 7.58 10.92
C SER A 134 -10.10 9.00 11.48
N ASP A 135 -11.05 9.43 12.32
CA ASP A 135 -11.01 10.78 12.89
C ASP A 135 -9.74 11.00 13.74
N VAL A 136 -9.23 9.94 14.38
CA VAL A 136 -7.98 9.98 15.13
C VAL A 136 -6.80 10.28 14.21
N ILE A 137 -6.61 9.52 13.13
CA ILE A 137 -5.49 9.76 12.21
C ILE A 137 -5.63 11.10 11.50
N ALA A 138 -6.84 11.45 11.04
CA ALA A 138 -7.10 12.70 10.35
C ALA A 138 -6.80 13.92 11.24
N SER A 139 -7.26 13.91 12.50
CA SER A 139 -7.03 15.01 13.45
C SER A 139 -5.56 15.10 13.88
N SER A 140 -4.88 13.97 14.11
CA SER A 140 -3.44 13.94 14.41
C SER A 140 -2.61 14.50 13.26
N ALA A 141 -2.88 14.08 12.02
CA ALA A 141 -2.19 14.60 10.84
C ALA A 141 -2.41 16.12 10.71
N GLN A 142 -3.65 16.58 10.89
CA GLN A 142 -3.99 18.00 10.81
C GLN A 142 -3.30 18.83 11.91
N ALA A 143 -3.20 18.30 13.14
CA ALA A 143 -2.51 18.95 14.24
C ALA A 143 -1.01 19.14 13.92
N ILE A 144 -0.36 18.10 13.41
CA ILE A 144 1.07 18.17 13.02
C ILE A 144 1.27 19.18 11.89
N ILE A 145 0.41 19.13 10.86
CA ILE A 145 0.47 20.08 9.75
C ILE A 145 0.34 21.52 10.25
N ASN A 146 -0.64 21.80 11.11
CA ASN A 146 -0.90 23.15 11.60
C ASN A 146 0.22 23.68 12.51
N ASN A 147 0.80 22.82 13.34
CA ASN A 147 1.80 23.23 14.33
C ASN A 147 3.22 23.31 13.76
N HIS A 148 3.54 22.48 12.77
CA HIS A 148 4.92 22.29 12.32
C HIS A 148 5.14 22.56 10.83
N LEU A 149 4.11 22.50 9.98
CA LEU A 149 4.29 22.59 8.52
C LEU A 149 3.68 23.86 7.93
N PRO A 150 4.38 25.01 7.96
CA PRO A 150 3.97 26.22 7.26
C PRO A 150 3.62 25.95 5.79
N LYS A 151 2.36 26.21 5.41
CA LYS A 151 1.89 26.01 4.03
C LYS A 151 2.37 27.12 3.08
N PRO A 152 2.61 26.82 1.79
CA PRO A 152 2.57 25.48 1.18
C PRO A 152 3.70 24.57 1.66
N PHE A 153 3.49 23.26 1.71
CA PHE A 153 4.49 22.29 2.08
C PHE A 153 4.61 21.12 1.09
N ILE A 154 5.82 20.59 0.97
CA ILE A 154 6.10 19.42 0.13
C ILE A 154 6.22 18.20 1.04
N GLY A 155 5.51 17.13 0.69
CA GLY A 155 5.71 15.83 1.29
C GLY A 155 6.72 15.04 0.48
N ILE A 156 7.68 14.40 1.13
CA ILE A 156 8.59 13.47 0.47
C ILE A 156 8.60 12.11 1.15
N HIS A 157 8.70 11.06 0.33
CA HIS A 157 8.96 9.71 0.81
C HIS A 157 10.32 9.21 0.30
N LEU A 158 11.20 8.84 1.23
CA LEU A 158 12.51 8.25 0.96
C LEU A 158 12.49 6.77 1.38
N ARG A 159 12.50 5.87 0.39
CA ARG A 159 12.71 4.42 0.59
C ARG A 159 14.15 4.09 0.22
N ILE A 160 15.05 4.21 1.19
CA ILE A 160 16.51 4.08 1.03
C ILE A 160 17.14 3.19 2.12
N GLY A 161 16.32 2.41 2.81
CA GLY A 161 16.68 1.41 3.81
C GLY A 161 17.57 0.30 3.25
N SER A 162 18.26 -0.41 4.15
CA SER A 162 19.19 -1.49 3.79
C SER A 162 18.48 -2.67 3.13
N ASP A 163 17.29 -3.03 3.60
CA ASP A 163 16.45 -4.06 2.99
C ASP A 163 16.08 -3.72 1.54
N TRP A 164 15.73 -2.45 1.30
CA TRP A 164 15.37 -1.93 -0.01
C TRP A 164 16.55 -1.95 -0.99
N SER A 165 17.77 -1.73 -0.50
CA SER A 165 18.96 -1.78 -1.37
C SER A 165 19.13 -3.14 -2.05
N ASN A 166 18.74 -4.24 -1.39
CA ASN A 166 18.83 -5.57 -1.98
C ASN A 166 17.77 -5.80 -3.06
N VAL A 167 16.57 -5.23 -2.88
CA VAL A 167 15.53 -5.21 -3.92
C VAL A 167 16.06 -4.48 -5.16
N CYS A 168 16.61 -3.28 -4.98
CA CYS A 168 17.05 -2.45 -6.11
C CYS A 168 18.26 -3.03 -6.87
N LYS A 169 19.07 -3.91 -6.26
CA LYS A 169 20.16 -4.62 -6.95
C LYS A 169 19.67 -5.66 -7.96
N HIS A 170 18.43 -6.14 -7.83
CA HIS A 170 17.86 -7.19 -8.68
C HIS A 170 16.88 -6.62 -9.71
N LEU A 171 16.99 -5.33 -10.04
CA LEU A 171 16.16 -4.72 -11.07
C LEU A 171 16.50 -5.32 -12.43
N ASP A 172 15.46 -5.74 -13.16
CA ASP A 172 15.58 -6.08 -14.57
C ASP A 172 15.68 -4.79 -15.40
N LEU A 173 16.90 -4.28 -15.55
CA LEU A 173 17.19 -3.07 -16.33
C LEU A 173 17.04 -3.29 -17.85
N ASN A 174 16.82 -4.53 -18.30
CA ASN A 174 16.50 -4.81 -19.70
C ASN A 174 15.03 -4.50 -20.05
N GLY A 175 14.26 -4.00 -19.08
CA GLY A 175 13.13 -3.12 -19.34
C GLY A 175 11.82 -3.81 -19.74
N ARG A 176 11.53 -5.01 -19.23
CA ARG A 176 10.28 -5.72 -19.58
C ARG A 176 9.46 -6.23 -18.40
N THR A 177 9.91 -5.99 -17.18
CA THR A 177 9.25 -6.49 -15.98
C THR A 177 8.96 -5.36 -15.01
N HIS A 178 7.68 -5.20 -14.65
CA HIS A 178 7.33 -4.30 -13.56
C HIS A 178 7.77 -4.88 -12.23
N LEU A 179 8.39 -4.04 -11.40
CA LEU A 179 8.64 -4.37 -10.00
C LEU A 179 7.66 -3.59 -9.12
N PHE A 180 7.02 -4.30 -8.18
CA PHE A 180 6.11 -3.73 -7.18
C PHE A 180 5.17 -2.67 -7.76
N ALA A 181 5.23 -1.42 -7.28
CA ALA A 181 4.33 -0.36 -7.71
C ALA A 181 4.80 0.44 -8.93
N SER A 182 5.86 0.03 -9.64
CA SER A 182 6.48 0.80 -10.74
C SER A 182 5.51 1.28 -11.84
N ARG A 183 4.41 0.56 -12.07
CA ARG A 183 3.32 0.99 -12.97
C ARG A 183 2.77 2.37 -12.63
N GLN A 184 2.82 2.79 -11.36
CA GLN A 184 2.28 4.07 -10.93
C GLN A 184 2.95 5.28 -11.62
N CYS A 185 4.22 5.13 -12.05
CA CYS A 185 4.93 6.18 -12.79
C CYS A 185 5.23 5.79 -14.24
N LEU A 186 5.49 4.50 -14.53
CA LEU A 186 5.89 4.04 -15.87
C LEU A 186 4.71 3.75 -16.79
N GLY A 187 3.50 3.63 -16.23
CA GLY A 187 2.32 3.14 -16.95
C GLY A 187 2.31 1.61 -17.07
N THR A 188 1.23 1.05 -17.58
CA THR A 188 0.97 -0.40 -17.60
C THR A 188 1.78 -1.14 -18.66
N LYS A 189 2.24 -0.43 -19.70
CA LYS A 189 3.09 -0.96 -20.78
C LYS A 189 4.40 -0.17 -20.92
N PHE A 190 4.86 0.49 -19.86
CA PHE A 190 6.05 1.34 -19.88
C PHE A 190 5.92 2.55 -20.84
N GLU A 191 4.69 3.08 -20.98
CA GLU A 191 4.38 4.19 -21.89
C GLU A 191 5.14 5.48 -21.55
N TYR A 192 5.56 5.64 -20.29
CA TYR A 192 6.19 6.88 -19.84
C TYR A 192 7.71 6.77 -19.64
N GLY A 193 8.29 5.58 -19.81
CA GLY A 193 9.73 5.34 -19.70
C GLY A 193 10.06 3.94 -19.21
N THR A 194 11.34 3.72 -18.90
CA THR A 194 11.84 2.44 -18.39
C THR A 194 12.26 2.54 -16.91
N LEU A 195 12.33 1.39 -16.25
CA LEU A 195 12.77 1.29 -14.87
C LEU A 195 14.27 1.60 -14.78
N THR A 196 14.67 2.44 -13.82
CA THR A 196 16.08 2.79 -13.58
C THR A 196 16.44 2.56 -12.11
N GLU A 197 17.73 2.36 -11.83
CA GLU A 197 18.24 2.25 -10.46
C GLU A 197 17.92 3.49 -9.63
N THR A 198 18.08 4.69 -10.22
CA THR A 198 17.79 5.97 -9.56
C THR A 198 16.32 6.10 -9.16
N MET A 199 15.39 5.52 -9.93
CA MET A 199 13.96 5.50 -9.55
C MET A 199 13.68 4.57 -8.37
N CYS A 200 14.48 3.51 -8.21
CA CYS A 200 14.37 2.57 -7.10
C CYS A 200 15.05 3.08 -5.84
N MET A 201 16.27 3.57 -5.96
CA MET A 201 17.10 4.03 -4.86
C MET A 201 17.86 5.28 -5.32
N PRO A 202 17.24 6.46 -5.22
CA PRO A 202 17.89 7.71 -5.62
C PRO A 202 19.07 7.99 -4.68
N ASP A 203 20.16 8.51 -5.24
CA ASP A 203 21.28 9.02 -4.45
C ASP A 203 20.98 10.39 -3.84
N VAL A 204 21.84 10.81 -2.92
CA VAL A 204 21.69 12.10 -2.20
C VAL A 204 21.68 13.30 -3.16
N ASP A 205 22.48 13.24 -4.22
CA ASP A 205 22.56 14.29 -5.24
C ASP A 205 21.25 14.40 -6.03
N THR A 206 20.63 13.27 -6.36
CA THR A 206 19.33 13.23 -7.01
C THR A 206 18.25 13.79 -6.10
N VAL A 207 18.20 13.38 -4.84
CA VAL A 207 17.20 13.87 -3.88
C VAL A 207 17.33 15.39 -3.69
N THR A 208 18.53 15.89 -3.38
CA THR A 208 18.75 17.33 -3.14
C THR A 208 18.51 18.19 -4.38
N ARG A 209 18.92 17.72 -5.57
CA ARG A 209 18.66 18.39 -6.84
C ARG A 209 17.18 18.42 -7.18
N GLN A 210 16.48 17.28 -7.10
CA GLN A 210 15.07 17.18 -7.48
C GLN A 210 14.13 17.88 -6.49
N LEU A 211 14.55 18.14 -5.25
CA LEU A 211 13.79 18.97 -4.29
C LEU A 211 13.65 20.43 -4.72
N THR A 212 14.67 21.00 -5.34
CA THR A 212 14.76 22.45 -5.59
C THR A 212 13.64 22.95 -6.51
N LYS A 213 13.35 22.23 -7.60
CA LYS A 213 12.36 22.66 -8.61
C LYS A 213 10.93 22.67 -8.05
N PRO A 214 10.42 21.61 -7.38
CA PRO A 214 9.13 21.62 -6.70
C PRO A 214 9.02 22.71 -5.62
N ILE A 215 10.06 22.95 -4.83
CA ILE A 215 10.06 24.02 -3.80
C ILE A 215 9.80 25.39 -4.43
N HIS A 216 10.53 25.74 -5.49
CA HIS A 216 10.34 27.01 -6.18
C HIS A 216 8.97 27.10 -6.87
N ARG A 217 8.51 26.03 -7.52
CA ARG A 217 7.21 25.98 -8.20
C ARG A 217 6.03 26.19 -7.26
N THR A 218 6.06 25.53 -6.10
CA THR A 218 5.00 25.58 -5.09
C THR A 218 5.14 26.76 -4.14
N LYS A 219 6.30 27.45 -4.14
CA LYS A 219 6.68 28.43 -3.11
C LYS A 219 6.59 27.83 -1.70
N ALA A 220 7.01 26.58 -1.56
CA ALA A 220 6.92 25.86 -0.31
C ALA A 220 7.73 26.52 0.80
N LYS A 221 7.16 26.55 2.01
CA LYS A 221 7.79 27.08 3.22
C LYS A 221 8.30 25.98 4.16
N SER A 222 7.80 24.75 3.97
CA SER A 222 8.28 23.57 4.68
C SER A 222 8.32 22.30 3.83
N VAL A 223 9.15 21.34 4.23
CA VAL A 223 9.17 19.97 3.70
C VAL A 223 8.89 18.99 4.84
N PHE A 224 8.00 18.03 4.60
CA PHE A 224 7.76 16.89 5.48
C PHE A 224 8.48 15.65 4.93
N LEU A 225 9.25 14.96 5.79
CA LEU A 225 10.07 13.82 5.43
C LEU A 225 9.51 12.53 6.06
N ALA A 226 8.95 11.65 5.24
CA ALA A 226 8.68 10.26 5.60
C ALA A 226 9.81 9.38 5.05
N ARG A 227 10.47 8.59 5.90
CA ARG A 227 11.67 7.84 5.52
C ARG A 227 11.83 6.56 6.31
N ASP A 228 12.40 5.55 5.66
CA ASP A 228 12.78 4.28 6.29
C ASP A 228 14.24 4.28 6.82
N SER A 229 14.96 5.40 6.64
CA SER A 229 16.38 5.56 6.96
C SER A 229 16.77 7.04 6.98
N GLN A 230 17.69 7.40 7.87
CA GLN A 230 18.15 8.78 8.12
C GLN A 230 19.38 9.17 7.30
N ARG A 231 19.81 8.33 6.35
CA ARG A 231 21.10 8.46 5.65
C ARG A 231 21.33 9.82 4.97
N TYR A 232 20.27 10.50 4.52
CA TYR A 232 20.36 11.76 3.77
C TYR A 232 19.94 12.99 4.56
N ASP A 233 19.70 12.85 5.87
CA ASP A 233 19.11 13.92 6.67
C ASP A 233 19.99 15.17 6.73
N SER A 234 21.31 15.02 6.87
CA SER A 234 22.26 16.14 6.89
C SER A 234 22.26 16.94 5.58
N ASP A 235 22.26 16.24 4.45
CA ASP A 235 22.35 16.85 3.13
C ASP A 235 21.05 17.53 2.73
N ILE A 236 19.91 16.91 3.08
CA ILE A 236 18.60 17.51 2.90
C ILE A 236 18.48 18.76 3.79
N ALA A 237 18.85 18.66 5.07
CA ALA A 237 18.82 19.81 5.99
C ALA A 237 19.69 20.97 5.48
N ALA A 238 20.91 20.68 4.99
CA ALA A 238 21.79 21.69 4.41
C ALA A 238 21.20 22.34 3.15
N THR A 239 20.55 21.54 2.29
CA THR A 239 19.88 22.02 1.08
C THR A 239 18.70 22.93 1.42
N LEU A 240 17.82 22.50 2.31
CA LEU A 240 16.63 23.25 2.71
C LEU A 240 16.97 24.53 3.46
N LYS A 241 18.05 24.53 4.27
CA LYS A 241 18.58 25.75 4.89
C LYS A 241 19.01 26.80 3.86
N LYS A 242 19.69 26.39 2.78
CA LYS A 242 20.07 27.32 1.68
C LYS A 242 18.85 27.91 0.98
N LEU A 243 17.75 27.14 0.89
CA LEU A 243 16.49 27.58 0.30
C LEU A 243 15.59 28.36 1.28
N SER A 244 16.01 28.56 2.53
CA SER A 244 15.19 29.17 3.60
C SER A 244 13.86 28.45 3.82
N VAL A 245 13.87 27.12 3.70
CA VAL A 245 12.71 26.23 3.88
C VAL A 245 12.91 25.40 5.14
N SER A 246 11.88 25.33 5.98
CA SER A 246 11.91 24.48 7.19
C SER A 246 11.68 23.01 6.84
N TYR A 247 12.08 22.10 7.71
CA TYR A 247 11.91 20.66 7.48
C TYR A 247 11.51 19.94 8.75
N HIS A 248 10.65 18.93 8.60
CA HIS A 248 10.03 18.24 9.73
C HIS A 248 9.82 16.76 9.38
N TRP A 249 9.80 15.91 10.40
CA TRP A 249 9.49 14.48 10.34
C TRP A 249 8.80 14.09 11.65
N LEU A 250 8.19 12.91 11.70
CA LEU A 250 7.64 12.38 12.94
C LEU A 250 8.76 11.90 13.86
N THR A 251 8.73 12.32 15.13
CA THR A 251 9.72 11.86 16.13
C THR A 251 9.56 10.39 16.48
N GLU A 252 8.35 9.87 16.35
CA GLU A 252 8.00 8.46 16.54
C GLU A 252 7.55 7.88 15.21
N ASP A 253 7.98 6.65 14.92
CA ASP A 253 7.64 5.97 13.67
C ASP A 253 6.14 5.62 13.64
N ASP A 254 5.35 6.40 12.89
CA ASP A 254 3.96 6.11 12.58
C ASP A 254 3.72 6.15 11.06
N PRO A 255 3.78 4.99 10.38
CA PRO A 255 3.62 4.93 8.94
C PRO A 255 2.24 5.37 8.44
N HIS A 256 1.19 5.26 9.26
CA HIS A 256 -0.15 5.70 8.85
C HIS A 256 -0.27 7.21 8.95
N LEU A 257 0.31 7.80 9.99
CA LEU A 257 0.37 9.25 10.14
C LEU A 257 1.26 9.90 9.07
N ASP A 258 2.39 9.27 8.72
CA ASP A 258 3.20 9.66 7.56
C ASP A 258 2.35 9.70 6.29
N LEU A 259 1.64 8.62 5.97
CA LEU A 259 0.77 8.56 4.78
C LEU A 259 -0.31 9.64 4.80
N ALA A 260 -0.96 9.85 5.95
CA ALA A 260 -2.01 10.86 6.11
C ALA A 260 -1.47 12.30 5.91
N ILE A 261 -0.24 12.58 6.34
CA ILE A 261 0.41 13.89 6.12
C ILE A 261 0.86 14.03 4.65
N LEU A 262 1.49 13.00 4.08
CA LEU A 262 1.90 13.00 2.66
C LEU A 262 0.71 13.20 1.72
N GLY A 263 -0.42 12.54 2.01
CA GLY A 263 -1.68 12.68 1.28
C GLY A 263 -2.21 14.11 1.22
N GLN A 264 -1.85 14.94 2.20
CA GLN A 264 -2.31 16.33 2.35
C GLN A 264 -1.29 17.40 1.90
N SER A 265 -0.12 16.99 1.41
CA SER A 265 0.92 17.93 0.94
C SER A 265 0.49 18.73 -0.30
N ASP A 266 1.02 19.93 -0.47
CA ASP A 266 0.76 20.74 -1.68
C ASP A 266 1.45 20.12 -2.91
N HIS A 267 2.57 19.43 -2.71
CA HIS A 267 3.21 18.57 -3.71
C HIS A 267 3.83 17.35 -3.03
N PHE A 268 3.73 16.18 -3.66
CA PHE A 268 4.32 14.95 -3.15
C PHE A 268 5.43 14.44 -4.08
N ILE A 269 6.58 14.08 -3.52
CA ILE A 269 7.63 13.34 -4.22
C ILE A 269 7.79 11.95 -3.61
N GLY A 270 7.39 10.93 -4.37
CA GLY A 270 7.42 9.54 -3.94
C GLY A 270 8.53 8.71 -4.57
N ASN A 271 8.65 7.46 -4.11
CA ASN A 271 9.44 6.42 -4.76
C ASN A 271 8.53 5.62 -5.71
N CYS A 272 8.90 5.51 -6.98
CA CYS A 272 8.02 4.89 -7.98
C CYS A 272 7.75 3.40 -7.73
N ILE A 273 8.69 2.67 -7.12
CA ILE A 273 8.57 1.22 -6.91
C ILE A 273 7.90 0.90 -5.58
N SER A 274 7.99 1.80 -4.60
CA SER A 274 7.40 1.61 -3.27
C SER A 274 5.87 1.60 -3.30
N THR A 275 5.29 0.55 -2.74
CA THR A 275 3.84 0.42 -2.50
C THR A 275 3.34 1.36 -1.41
N PHE A 276 4.22 1.79 -0.49
CA PHE A 276 3.94 2.84 0.50
C PHE A 276 3.71 4.19 -0.20
N SER A 277 4.61 4.59 -1.12
CA SER A 277 4.35 5.75 -1.98
C SER A 277 3.09 5.57 -2.82
N ALA A 278 2.85 4.37 -3.34
CA ALA A 278 1.65 4.11 -4.14
C ALA A 278 0.35 4.35 -3.36
N PHE A 279 0.35 4.13 -2.03
CA PHE A 279 -0.78 4.48 -1.18
C PHE A 279 -1.05 5.99 -1.24
N ALA A 280 -0.07 6.82 -0.88
CA ALA A 280 -0.20 8.27 -0.91
C ALA A 280 -0.51 8.79 -2.33
N THR A 281 0.11 8.22 -3.37
CA THR A 281 -0.18 8.55 -4.77
C THR A 281 -1.64 8.35 -5.13
N ARG A 282 -2.25 7.22 -4.73
CA ARG A 282 -3.67 6.94 -5.03
C ARG A 282 -4.60 7.90 -4.29
N GLU A 283 -4.33 8.19 -3.01
CA GLU A 283 -5.08 9.18 -2.24
C GLU A 283 -5.05 10.56 -2.94
N ARG A 284 -3.85 10.99 -3.34
CA ARG A 284 -3.64 12.27 -4.01
C ARG A 284 -4.30 12.34 -5.38
N ARG A 285 -4.19 11.28 -6.18
CA ARG A 285 -4.85 11.21 -7.50
C ARG A 285 -6.36 11.25 -7.38
N ALA A 286 -6.96 10.60 -6.38
CA ALA A 286 -8.39 10.70 -6.10
C ALA A 286 -8.82 12.14 -5.76
N LYS A 287 -7.92 12.94 -5.18
CA LYS A 287 -8.09 14.36 -4.85
C LYS A 287 -7.55 15.33 -5.93
N GLN A 288 -7.06 14.83 -7.06
CA GLN A 288 -6.42 15.62 -8.13
C GLN A 288 -5.22 16.47 -7.64
N LEU A 289 -4.46 15.95 -6.68
CA LEU A 289 -3.27 16.61 -6.14
C LEU A 289 -1.99 16.15 -6.87
N PRO A 290 -1.00 17.04 -7.06
CA PRO A 290 0.18 16.75 -7.87
C PRO A 290 1.13 15.75 -7.21
N VAL A 291 1.75 14.88 -8.02
CA VAL A 291 2.69 13.85 -7.59
C VAL A 291 3.85 13.77 -8.58
N SER A 292 5.06 13.72 -8.08
CA SER A 292 6.26 13.37 -8.86
C SER A 292 7.00 12.20 -8.23
N PHE A 293 7.97 11.62 -8.94
CA PHE A 293 8.76 10.50 -8.45
C PHE A 293 10.26 10.76 -8.59
N TRP A 294 11.04 10.24 -7.64
CA TRP A 294 12.49 10.30 -7.70
C TRP A 294 13.03 9.61 -8.95
N GLY A 295 14.04 10.21 -9.57
CA GLY A 295 14.73 9.65 -10.76
C GLY A 295 13.86 9.51 -12.02
N PHE A 296 12.56 9.79 -11.94
CA PHE A 296 11.64 9.68 -13.06
C PHE A 296 11.62 10.98 -13.85
N ASN A 297 11.96 10.88 -15.13
CA ASN A 297 11.79 11.95 -16.11
C ASN A 297 10.87 11.40 -17.21
N PRO A 298 9.63 11.89 -17.34
CA PRO A 298 8.71 11.37 -18.34
C PRO A 298 9.29 11.55 -19.75
N SER A 299 9.20 10.49 -20.55
CA SER A 299 9.57 10.49 -21.96
C SER A 299 8.47 11.19 -22.77
N GLY A 300 8.28 12.49 -22.59
CA GLY A 300 7.18 13.21 -23.25
C GLY A 300 6.90 14.58 -22.64
N LYS A 301 6.41 15.52 -23.46
CA LYS A 301 6.28 16.95 -23.16
C LYS A 301 5.16 17.34 -22.18
N ASP A 302 4.45 16.40 -21.59
CA ASP A 302 3.30 16.72 -20.75
C ASP A 302 3.63 16.54 -19.27
N GLU A 303 3.71 17.67 -18.57
CA GLU A 303 3.80 17.73 -17.11
C GLU A 303 2.48 17.17 -16.52
N LEU A 304 2.56 16.04 -15.81
CA LEU A 304 1.49 15.53 -14.95
C LEU A 304 1.48 16.23 -13.59
#